data_AF-A0A6A7LIF8-F1
#
_entry.id   AF-A0A6A7LIF8-F1
#
_cell.length_a   1.000
_cell.length_b   1.000
_cell.length_c   1.000
_cell.angle_alpha   90.00
_cell.angle_beta   90.00
_cell.angle_gamma   90.00
#
_symmetry.space_group_name_H-M   'P 1'
#
loop_
_entity.id
_entity.type
_entity.pdbx_description
1 polymer ?
#
loop_
_entity_poly.entity_id
_entity_poly.type
_entity_poly.pdbx_seq_one_letter_code
_entity_poly.pdbx_strand_id
1 'polypeptide(L)' 'MDLNDSINDENSYHDNNNRINNLNIPNGLKEMLIDHQFTIDRLHDISPEDLSITLGIDASVARIIINAVKELHDEN' A
#
# COMPACT_ATOMS: atom_id res chain seq x y z
N MET A 1 -21.17 22.19 -23.78
CA MET A 1 -20.03 22.92 -23.20
C MET A 1 -19.99 22.58 -21.72
N ASP A 2 -19.34 21.44 -21.48
CA ASP A 2 -18.40 21.12 -20.41
C ASP A 2 -18.45 21.96 -19.14
N LEU A 3 -18.84 21.31 -18.03
CA LEU A 3 -18.15 21.47 -16.75
C LEU A 3 -17.77 20.06 -16.28
N ASN A 4 -16.52 19.75 -16.63
CA ASN A 4 -15.70 18.62 -16.23
C ASN A 4 -15.83 18.36 -14.72
N ASP A 5 -16.53 17.29 -14.35
CA ASP A 5 -16.59 16.75 -12.99
C ASP A 5 -15.28 16.01 -12.69
N SER A 6 -14.17 16.76 -12.67
CA SER A 6 -12.93 16.31 -12.04
C SER A 6 -13.16 16.36 -10.54
N ILE A 7 -13.78 15.33 -9.99
CA ILE A 7 -13.73 15.06 -8.56
C ILE A 7 -12.29 14.65 -8.26
N ASN A 8 -11.54 15.69 -7.91
CA ASN A 8 -10.22 15.76 -7.31
C ASN A 8 -9.73 14.43 -6.70
N ASP A 9 -8.68 13.89 -7.33
CA ASP A 9 -7.77 12.82 -6.93
C ASP A 9 -7.25 12.87 -5.47
N GLU A 10 -7.55 13.91 -4.69
CA GLU A 10 -7.03 14.08 -3.32
C GLU A 10 -7.66 13.11 -2.29
N ASN A 11 -8.85 12.56 -2.56
CA ASN A 11 -9.46 11.58 -1.64
C ASN A 11 -8.82 10.18 -1.76
N SER A 12 -8.28 9.82 -2.93
CA SER A 12 -7.69 8.50 -3.18
C SER A 12 -6.43 8.25 -2.34
N TYR A 13 -5.58 9.26 -2.20
CA TYR A 13 -4.37 9.17 -1.39
C TYR A 13 -4.66 9.12 0.11
N HIS A 14 -5.68 9.86 0.57
CA HIS A 14 -6.08 9.83 1.97
C HIS A 14 -6.62 8.46 2.38
N ASP A 15 -7.48 7.88 1.53
CA ASP A 15 -8.00 6.51 1.75
C ASP A 15 -6.90 5.46 1.71
N ASN A 16 -5.96 5.56 0.76
CA ASN A 16 -4.86 4.62 0.67
C ASN A 16 -3.92 4.69 1.89
N ASN A 17 -3.55 5.90 2.34
CA ASN A 17 -2.74 6.08 3.54
C ASN A 17 -3.45 5.52 4.78
N ASN A 18 -4.77 5.69 4.87
CA ASN A 18 -5.58 5.12 5.95
C ASN A 18 -5.56 3.57 5.90
N ARG A 19 -5.68 2.96 4.71
CA ARG A 19 -5.61 1.50 4.55
C ARG A 19 -4.22 0.94 4.87
N ILE A 20 -3.13 1.61 4.48
CA ILE A 20 -1.76 1.20 4.86
C ILE A 20 -1.57 1.32 6.38
N ASN A 21 -2.13 2.34 7.00
CA ASN A 21 -2.10 2.49 8.45
C ASN A 21 -2.84 1.37 9.21
N ASN A 22 -3.85 0.76 8.58
CA ASN A 22 -4.59 -0.39 9.13
C ASN A 22 -3.84 -1.72 9.02
N LEU A 23 -2.73 -1.80 8.28
CA LEU A 23 -1.92 -3.02 8.20
C LEU A 23 -1.35 -3.40 9.57
N ASN A 24 -1.37 -4.68 9.91
CA ASN A 24 -0.78 -5.18 11.15
C ASN A 24 0.75 -5.37 11.03
N ILE A 25 1.46 -4.31 10.65
CA ILE A 25 2.92 -4.27 10.48
C ILE A 25 3.54 -3.12 11.29
N PRO A 26 4.86 -3.15 11.56
CA PRO A 26 5.56 -2.05 12.22
C PRO A 26 5.38 -0.70 11.50
N ASN A 27 5.22 0.38 12.28
CA ASN A 27 5.05 1.74 11.73
C ASN A 27 6.17 2.16 10.77
N GLY A 28 7.42 1.77 11.04
CA GLY A 28 8.53 2.09 10.13
C GLY A 28 8.37 1.48 8.72
N LEU A 29 7.66 0.35 8.58
CA LEU A 29 7.32 -0.21 7.27
C LEU A 29 6.15 0.54 6.64
N LYS A 30 5.15 0.95 7.42
CA LYS A 30 4.02 1.76 6.94
C LYS A 30 4.50 3.09 6.38
N GLU A 31 5.36 3.78 7.12
CA GLU A 31 5.95 5.05 6.71
C GLU A 31 6.75 4.89 5.42
N MET A 32 7.53 3.82 5.28
CA MET A 32 8.27 3.52 4.06
C MET A 32 7.35 3.27 2.85
N LEU A 33 6.24 2.55 3.05
CA LEU A 33 5.25 2.33 1.99
C LEU A 33 4.57 3.64 1.56
N ILE A 34 4.23 4.50 2.52
CA ILE A 34 3.62 5.82 2.27
C ILE A 34 4.61 6.74 1.54
N ASP A 35 5.88 6.78 1.98
CA ASP A 35 6.94 7.62 1.39
C ASP A 35 7.23 7.22 -0.07
N HIS A 36 7.26 5.91 -0.34
CA HIS A 36 7.39 5.36 -1.69
C HIS A 36 6.10 5.43 -2.52
N GLN A 37 5.02 6.04 -1.99
CA GLN A 37 3.71 6.16 -2.62
C GLN A 37 3.15 4.81 -3.10
N PHE A 38 3.41 3.74 -2.35
CA PHE A 38 2.76 2.47 -2.59
C PHE A 38 1.28 2.56 -2.25
N THR A 39 0.47 1.79 -2.98
CA THR A 39 -0.95 1.61 -2.67
C THR A 39 -1.23 0.19 -2.23
N ILE A 40 -2.26 -0.02 -1.42
CA ILE A 40 -2.68 -1.37 -1.02
C ILE A 40 -2.97 -2.25 -2.23
N ASP A 41 -3.65 -1.72 -3.24
CA ASP A 41 -3.94 -2.44 -4.49
C ASP A 41 -2.65 -2.85 -5.23
N ARG A 42 -1.66 -1.95 -5.28
CA ARG A 42 -0.35 -2.26 -5.87
C ARG A 42 0.43 -3.28 -5.02
N LEU A 43 0.35 -3.18 -3.70
CA LEU A 43 0.96 -4.15 -2.78
C LEU A 43 0.28 -5.51 -2.86
N HIS A 44 -0.99 -5.58 -3.21
CA HIS A 44 -1.70 -6.83 -3.40
C HIS A 44 -1.28 -7.53 -4.70
N ASP A 45 -1.01 -6.78 -5.75
CA ASP A 45 -0.64 -7.30 -7.08
C ASP A 45 0.87 -7.62 -7.20
N ILE A 46 1.73 -6.93 -6.44
CA ILE A 46 3.19 -7.11 -6.50
C ILE A 46 3.65 -8.37 -5.75
N SER A 47 4.66 -9.05 -6.31
CA SER A 47 5.33 -10.15 -5.63
C SER A 47 6.19 -9.66 -4.47
N PRO A 48 6.35 -10.44 -3.37
CA PRO A 48 7.23 -10.09 -2.26
C PRO A 48 8.69 -9.92 -2.70
N GLU A 49 9.14 -10.64 -3.74
CA GLU A 49 10.48 -10.49 -4.30
C GLU A 49 10.66 -9.12 -4.96
N ASP A 50 9.74 -8.71 -5.84
CA ASP A 50 9.74 -7.38 -6.46
C ASP A 50 9.62 -6.26 -5.42
N LEU A 51 8.79 -6.46 -4.39
CA LEU A 51 8.66 -5.52 -3.29
C LEU A 51 9.98 -5.39 -2.51
N SER A 52 10.66 -6.50 -2.24
CA SER A 52 11.96 -6.50 -1.54
C SER A 52 13.04 -5.76 -2.32
N ILE A 53 13.07 -5.92 -3.64
CA ILE A 53 14.01 -5.24 -4.53
C ILE A 53 13.67 -3.74 -4.61
N THR A 54 12.38 -3.40 -4.71
CA THR A 54 11.93 -2.02 -4.86
C THR A 54 12.17 -1.20 -3.60
N LEU A 55 11.90 -1.77 -2.43
CA LEU A 55 12.10 -1.11 -1.14
C LEU A 55 13.52 -1.29 -0.58
N GLY A 56 14.33 -2.17 -1.18
CA GLY A 56 15.67 -2.52 -0.68
C GLY A 56 15.63 -3.21 0.69
N ILE A 57 14.56 -3.96 0.98
CA ILE A 57 14.36 -4.67 2.25
C ILE A 57 14.58 -6.18 2.08
N ASP A 58 14.65 -6.90 3.19
CA ASP A 58 14.72 -8.36 3.16
C ASP A 58 13.43 -8.99 2.59
N ALA A 59 13.59 -10.07 1.82
CA ALA A 59 12.47 -10.80 1.23
C ALA A 59 11.47 -11.32 2.27
N SER A 60 11.94 -11.64 3.49
CA SER A 60 11.08 -12.04 4.61
C SER A 60 10.22 -10.87 5.09
N VAL A 61 10.80 -9.67 5.15
CA VAL A 61 10.07 -8.44 5.54
C VAL A 61 9.04 -8.09 4.47
N ALA A 62 9.41 -8.16 3.19
CA ALA A 62 8.47 -7.96 2.09
C ALA A 62 7.31 -8.97 2.16
N ARG A 63 7.60 -10.24 2.47
CA ARG A 63 6.56 -11.28 2.63
C ARG A 63 5.60 -10.98 3.79
N ILE A 64 6.09 -10.43 4.91
CA ILE A 64 5.24 -9.99 6.03
C ILE A 64 4.30 -8.88 5.57
N ILE A 65 4.79 -7.89 4.82
CA ILE A 65 3.97 -6.80 4.28
C ILE A 65 2.88 -7.35 3.36
N ILE A 66 3.25 -8.17 2.38
CA ILE A 66 2.31 -8.76 1.42
C ILE A 66 1.25 -9.62 2.14
N ASN A 67 1.65 -10.41 3.15
CA ASN A 67 0.71 -11.19 3.93
C ASN A 67 -0.27 -10.30 4.68
N ALA A 68 0.20 -9.26 5.37
CA ALA A 68 -0.67 -8.32 6.08
C ALA A 68 -1.65 -7.61 5.13
N VAL A 69 -1.22 -7.29 3.90
CA VAL A 69 -2.08 -6.71 2.86
C VAL A 69 -3.17 -7.67 2.41
N LYS A 70 -2.83 -8.96 2.25
CA LYS A 70 -3.80 -10.00 1.91
C LYS A 70 -4.78 -10.27 3.04
N GLU A 71 -4.31 -10.34 4.28
CA GLU A 71 -5.17 -10.50 5.46
C GLU A 71 -6.19 -9.35 5.58
N LEU A 72 -5.76 -8.10 5.36
CA LEU A 72 -6.66 -6.94 5.33
C LEU A 72 -7.70 -7.02 4.20
N HIS A 73 -7.41 -7.70 3.09
CA HIS A 73 -8.31 -7.83 1.95
C HIS A 73 -9.32 -8.99 2.11
N ASP A 74 -8.93 -10.08 2.77
CA ASP A 74 -9.79 -11.23 3.08
C ASP A 74 -10.79 -10.95 4.23
N GLU A 75 -10.53 -9.96 5.09
CA GLU A 75 -11.45 -9.58 6.19
C GLU A 75 -12.71 -8.79 5.74
N ASN A 76 -13.03 -8.75 4.45
CA ASN A 76 -14.19 -8.03 3.91
C ASN A 76 -15.21 -8.91 3.16
#